data_AF-A0A1X0T377-F1
#
_entry.id   AF-A0A1X0T377-F1
#
_cell.length_a   1.000
_cell.length_b   1.000
_cell.length_c   1.000
_cell.angle_alpha   90.00
_cell.angle_beta   90.00
_cell.angle_gamma   90.00
#
_symmetry.space_group_name_H-M   'P 1'
#
loop_
_entity.id
_entity.type
_entity.pdbx_description
1 polymer ?
#
loop_
_entity_poly.entity_id
_entity_poly.type
_entity_poly.pdbx_seq_one_letter_code
_entity_poly.pdbx_strand_id
1 'polypeptide(L)'
;MRRNLTILAGFALCLGGAMAAAPALAYDGTNCKAPGNCWEPKPGYPEKVAGSEYDPKHDPMELNKQMESIKAMDERNAMRVKHFKDTGEFVFDVSKIKDAGSGAK
;
A
#
# COMPACT_ATOMS: atom_id res chain seq x y z
N MET A 1 -17.12 55.13 17.82
CA MET A 1 -17.33 53.77 18.39
C MET A 1 -17.74 52.71 17.37
N ARG A 2 -18.66 52.96 16.42
CA ARG A 2 -19.13 51.93 15.45
C ARG A 2 -18.04 51.34 14.53
N ARG A 3 -17.00 52.11 14.20
CA ARG A 3 -15.89 51.67 13.32
C ARG A 3 -14.89 50.73 14.00
N ASN A 4 -14.77 50.81 15.33
CA ASN A 4 -13.89 49.94 16.11
C ASN A 4 -14.57 48.59 16.40
N LEU A 5 -15.90 48.59 16.50
CA LEU A 5 -16.69 47.38 16.71
C LEU A 5 -16.69 46.47 15.47
N THR A 6 -16.66 47.04 14.25
CA THR A 6 -16.54 46.27 13.00
C THR A 6 -15.16 45.63 12.82
N ILE A 7 -14.08 46.29 13.26
CA ILE A 7 -12.72 45.74 13.20
C ILE A 7 -12.55 44.58 14.19
N LEU A 8 -13.10 44.71 15.40
CA LEU A 8 -13.10 43.65 16.42
C LEU A 8 -13.94 42.43 15.99
N ALA A 9 -15.11 42.65 15.38
CA ALA A 9 -15.95 41.57 14.85
C ALA A 9 -15.30 40.84 13.66
N GLY A 10 -14.59 41.56 12.78
CA GLY A 10 -13.85 40.95 11.66
C GLY A 10 -12.66 40.09 12.13
N PHE A 11 -11.93 40.52 13.17
CA PHE A 11 -10.85 39.73 13.75
C PHE A 11 -11.34 38.43 14.41
N ALA A 12 -12.48 38.48 15.10
CA ALA A 12 -13.07 37.29 15.73
C ALA A 12 -13.52 36.23 14.70
N LEU A 13 -14.00 36.64 13.52
CA LEU A 13 -14.38 35.73 12.44
C LEU A 13 -13.16 35.02 11.81
N CYS A 14 -12.05 35.75 11.64
CA CYS A 14 -10.80 35.18 11.13
C CYS A 14 -10.14 34.19 12.11
N LEU A 15 -10.21 34.48 13.42
CA LEU A 15 -9.75 33.56 14.48
C LEU A 15 -10.60 32.29 14.58
N GLY A 16 -11.92 32.40 14.40
CA GLY A 16 -12.82 31.23 14.37
C GLY A 16 -12.61 30.32 13.16
N GLY A 17 -12.31 30.88 11.98
CA GLY A 17 -11.99 30.09 10.78
C GLY A 17 -10.64 29.38 10.84
N ALA A 18 -9.62 30.00 11.45
CA ALA A 18 -8.30 29.38 11.63
C ALA A 18 -8.33 28.15 12.56
N MET A 19 -9.22 28.12 13.55
CA MET A 19 -9.40 26.99 14.47
C MET A 19 -10.03 25.76 13.78
N ALA A 20 -10.75 25.93 12.68
CA ALA A 20 -11.32 24.82 11.91
C ALA A 20 -10.27 24.07 11.05
N ALA A 21 -9.10 24.68 10.80
CA ALA A 21 -7.98 24.05 10.09
C ALA A 21 -6.99 23.32 11.03
N ALA A 22 -7.12 23.50 12.35
CA ALA A 22 -6.26 22.86 13.35
C ALA A 22 -6.15 21.32 13.25
N PRO A 23 -7.19 20.52 12.92
CA PRO A 23 -7.03 19.06 12.85
C PRO A 23 -6.15 18.60 11.68
N ALA A 24 -5.92 19.45 10.66
CA ALA A 24 -4.96 19.14 9.60
C ALA A 24 -3.50 19.14 10.10
N LEU A 25 -3.21 19.80 11.23
CA LEU A 25 -1.87 19.89 11.84
C LEU A 25 -1.57 18.80 12.87
N ALA A 26 -2.53 17.94 13.23
CA ALA A 26 -2.34 16.98 14.32
C ALA A 26 -1.56 15.71 13.94
N TYR A 27 -1.42 15.43 12.65
CA TYR A 27 -0.45 14.45 12.14
C TYR A 27 0.34 15.15 11.02
N ASP A 28 1.49 15.71 11.38
CA ASP A 28 2.36 16.49 10.52
C ASP A 28 3.58 15.71 9.99
N GLY A 29 3.76 14.47 10.46
CA GLY A 29 4.83 13.57 10.04
C GLY A 29 6.18 13.80 10.73
N THR A 30 6.26 14.64 11.77
CA THR A 30 7.52 14.99 12.44
C THR A 30 7.75 14.26 13.76
N ASN A 31 6.71 13.66 14.35
CA ASN A 31 6.80 12.89 15.58
C ASN A 31 7.09 11.41 15.29
N CYS A 32 8.33 10.98 15.53
CA CYS A 32 8.79 9.63 15.17
C CYS A 32 8.90 8.71 16.39
N LYS A 33 8.12 7.62 16.39
CA LYS A 33 8.18 6.53 17.40
C LYS A 33 9.54 5.81 17.37
N ALA A 34 10.14 5.74 16.18
CA ALA A 34 11.48 5.22 15.91
C ALA A 34 12.01 5.84 14.59
N PRO A 35 13.33 5.77 14.29
CA PRO A 35 13.84 6.22 13.00
C PRO A 35 13.13 5.55 11.82
N GLY A 36 12.54 6.35 10.93
CA GLY A 36 11.76 5.87 9.77
C GLY A 36 10.30 5.48 10.06
N ASN A 37 9.83 5.61 11.31
CA ASN A 37 8.44 5.36 11.68
C ASN A 37 7.85 6.56 12.42
N CYS A 38 7.18 7.44 11.68
CA CYS A 38 6.57 8.66 12.18
C CYS A 38 5.05 8.68 12.03
N TRP A 39 4.43 7.52 11.83
CA TRP A 39 2.99 7.42 11.64
C TRP A 39 2.21 7.63 12.95
N GLU A 40 1.16 8.44 12.88
CA GLU A 40 0.21 8.70 13.97
C GLU A 40 -1.24 8.67 13.43
N PRO A 41 -2.23 8.23 14.22
CA PRO A 41 -3.63 8.38 13.84
C PRO A 41 -4.04 9.85 13.92
N LYS A 42 -4.82 10.32 12.94
CA LYS A 42 -5.43 11.65 13.01
C LYS A 42 -6.43 11.73 14.19
N PRO A 43 -6.69 12.92 14.75
CA PRO A 43 -7.72 13.10 15.77
C PRO A 43 -9.05 12.49 15.33
N GLY A 44 -9.64 11.64 16.18
CA GLY A 44 -10.89 10.93 15.90
C GLY A 44 -10.73 9.59 15.19
N TYR A 45 -9.51 9.20 14.76
CA TYR A 45 -9.24 7.90 14.14
C TYR A 45 -8.52 6.93 15.09
N PRO A 46 -8.75 5.61 14.98
CA PRO A 46 -8.15 4.64 15.88
C PRO A 46 -6.68 4.36 15.52
N GLU A 47 -5.88 3.99 16.52
CA GLU A 47 -4.48 3.55 16.29
C GLU A 47 -4.41 2.18 15.59
N LYS A 48 -5.41 1.31 15.82
CA LYS A 48 -5.55 0.02 15.13
C LYS A 48 -6.90 -0.04 14.43
N VAL A 49 -6.90 -0.45 13.16
CA VAL A 49 -8.13 -0.53 12.35
C VAL A 49 -8.92 -1.82 12.57
N ALA A 50 -8.29 -2.89 13.07
CA ALA A 50 -8.96 -4.17 13.33
C ALA A 50 -10.06 -3.99 14.40
N GLY A 51 -11.29 -4.40 14.07
CA GLY A 51 -12.48 -4.25 14.91
C GLY A 51 -13.10 -2.86 14.92
N SER A 52 -12.54 -1.88 14.21
CA SER A 52 -13.11 -0.53 14.05
C SER A 52 -14.11 -0.47 12.89
N GLU A 53 -14.79 0.68 12.73
CA GLU A 53 -15.61 0.94 11.53
C GLU A 53 -14.77 1.01 10.24
N TYR A 54 -13.45 1.18 10.36
CA TYR A 54 -12.49 1.23 9.26
C TYR A 54 -11.74 -0.10 9.05
N ASP A 55 -12.20 -1.20 9.66
CA ASP A 55 -11.59 -2.52 9.48
C ASP A 55 -11.72 -2.98 8.02
N PRO A 56 -10.59 -3.17 7.28
CA PRO A 56 -10.64 -3.53 5.88
C PRO A 56 -11.06 -4.97 5.62
N LYS A 57 -11.03 -5.84 6.64
CA LYS A 57 -11.47 -7.25 6.58
C LYS A 57 -10.95 -8.00 5.34
N HIS A 58 -9.68 -7.79 5.01
CA HIS A 58 -9.05 -8.46 3.87
C HIS A 58 -9.12 -9.98 4.02
N ASP A 59 -9.56 -10.67 2.96
CA ASP A 59 -9.49 -12.12 2.88
C ASP A 59 -8.02 -12.55 2.74
N PRO A 60 -7.48 -13.37 3.67
CA PRO A 60 -6.11 -13.88 3.56
C PRO A 60 -5.82 -14.58 2.23
N MET A 61 -6.81 -15.24 1.64
CA MET A 61 -6.64 -15.95 0.36
C MET A 61 -6.42 -14.96 -0.79
N GLU A 62 -7.12 -13.82 -0.80
CA GLU A 62 -6.91 -12.79 -1.81
C GLU A 62 -5.54 -12.12 -1.69
N LEU A 63 -5.09 -11.86 -0.46
CA LEU A 63 -3.75 -11.28 -0.22
C LEU A 63 -2.61 -12.21 -0.68
N ASN A 64 -2.82 -13.52 -0.65
CA ASN A 64 -1.81 -14.51 -1.01
C ASN A 64 -1.64 -14.73 -2.53
N LYS A 65 -2.64 -14.39 -3.36
CA LYS A 65 -2.63 -14.65 -4.82
C LYS A 65 -1.42 -14.08 -5.55
N GLN A 66 -0.93 -12.93 -5.12
CA GLN A 66 0.25 -12.28 -5.71
C GLN A 66 1.51 -13.15 -5.53
N MET A 67 1.73 -13.74 -4.35
CA MET A 67 2.85 -14.65 -4.11
C MET A 67 2.71 -15.96 -4.87
N GLU A 68 1.50 -16.52 -4.94
CA GLU A 68 1.24 -17.74 -5.72
C GLU A 68 1.51 -17.54 -7.21
N SER A 69 1.07 -16.40 -7.76
CA SER A 69 1.33 -16.02 -9.16
C SER A 69 2.84 -15.90 -9.44
N ILE A 70 3.58 -15.21 -8.57
CA ILE A 70 5.04 -15.05 -8.70
C ILE A 70 5.73 -16.41 -8.63
N LYS A 71 5.37 -17.27 -7.66
CA LYS A 71 5.94 -18.61 -7.55
C LYS A 71 5.74 -19.43 -8.83
N ALA A 72 4.52 -19.42 -9.37
CA ALA A 72 4.23 -20.11 -10.62
C ALA A 72 4.98 -19.49 -11.82
N MET A 73 5.19 -18.17 -11.83
CA MET A 73 6.03 -17.51 -12.84
C MET A 73 7.49 -17.96 -12.75
N ASP A 74 8.05 -18.00 -11.54
CA ASP A 74 9.43 -18.41 -11.29
C ASP A 74 9.66 -19.87 -11.67
N GLU A 75 8.74 -20.77 -11.34
CA GLU A 75 8.78 -22.17 -11.77
C GLU A 75 8.78 -22.29 -13.30
N ARG A 76 7.93 -21.52 -13.99
CA ARG A 76 7.91 -21.49 -15.46
C ARG A 76 9.20 -20.93 -16.04
N ASN A 77 9.77 -19.88 -15.45
CA ASN A 77 11.04 -19.30 -15.89
C ASN A 77 12.22 -20.25 -15.67
N ALA A 78 12.25 -20.95 -14.53
CA ALA A 78 13.25 -21.98 -14.26
C ALA A 78 13.23 -23.10 -15.31
N MET A 79 12.03 -23.56 -15.70
CA MET A 79 11.88 -24.54 -16.79
C MET A 79 12.46 -24.02 -18.12
N ARG A 80 12.14 -22.78 -18.49
CA ARG A 80 12.64 -22.16 -19.74
C ARG A 80 14.15 -22.03 -19.75
N VAL A 81 14.73 -21.50 -18.67
CA VAL A 81 16.18 -21.29 -18.55
C VAL A 81 16.92 -22.62 -18.53
N LYS A 82 16.38 -23.63 -17.84
CA LYS A 82 16.97 -24.97 -17.84
C LYS A 82 16.98 -25.56 -19.25
N HIS A 83 15.85 -25.54 -19.95
CA HIS A 83 15.79 -26.05 -21.32
C HIS A 83 16.78 -25.32 -22.24
N PHE A 84 16.80 -23.99 -22.20
CA PHE A 84 17.73 -23.19 -23.01
C PHE A 84 19.19 -23.51 -22.72
N LYS A 85 19.57 -23.73 -21.45
CA LYS A 85 20.93 -24.16 -21.09
C LYS A 85 21.28 -25.55 -21.61
N ASP A 86 20.33 -26.48 -21.59
CA ASP A 86 20.56 -27.86 -21.97
C ASP A 86 20.58 -28.05 -23.51
N THR A 87 19.77 -27.29 -24.25
CA THR A 87 19.57 -27.49 -25.70
C THR A 87 20.17 -26.40 -26.57
N GLY A 88 20.41 -25.20 -26.03
CA GLY A 88 20.76 -24.01 -26.81
C GLY A 88 19.58 -23.35 -27.54
N GLU A 89 18.36 -23.90 -27.45
CA GLU A 89 17.15 -23.35 -28.05
C GLU A 89 16.23 -22.75 -26.97
N PHE A 90 15.78 -21.50 -27.17
CA PHE A 90 14.86 -20.86 -26.25
C PHE A 90 13.40 -21.15 -26.62
N VAL A 91 12.66 -21.78 -25.71
CA VAL A 91 11.23 -22.07 -25.88
C VAL A 91 10.44 -21.40 -24.76
N PHE A 92 9.50 -20.52 -25.10
CA PHE A 92 8.69 -19.80 -24.11
C PHE A 92 7.52 -20.64 -23.55
N ASP A 93 6.87 -21.41 -24.42
CA ASP A 93 5.74 -22.26 -24.07
C ASP A 93 6.21 -23.51 -23.35
N VAL A 94 5.96 -23.56 -22.04
CA VAL A 94 6.44 -24.65 -21.16
C VAL A 94 5.77 -26.00 -21.46
N SER A 95 4.64 -26.04 -22.16
CA SER A 95 4.02 -27.30 -22.59
C SER A 95 4.92 -28.04 -23.60
N LYS A 96 5.47 -27.30 -24.57
CA LYS A 96 6.38 -27.83 -25.60
C LYS A 96 7.71 -28.34 -25.03
N ILE A 97 8.16 -27.81 -23.89
CA ILE A 97 9.35 -28.31 -23.17
C ILE A 97 9.07 -29.65 -22.49
N LYS A 98 7.87 -29.82 -21.91
CA LYS A 98 7.49 -31.05 -21.18
C LYS A 98 7.29 -32.22 -22.14
N ASP A 99 6.68 -31.97 -23.29
CA ASP A 99 6.43 -33.02 -24.29
C ASP A 99 7.74 -33.61 -24.82
N ALA A 100 8.77 -32.78 -25.05
CA ALA A 100 10.11 -33.22 -25.48
C ALA A 100 10.83 -34.12 -24.46
N GLY A 101 10.55 -33.98 -23.16
CA GLY A 101 11.11 -34.84 -22.10
C GLY A 101 10.34 -36.14 -21.86
N SER A 102 9.11 -36.26 -22.38
CA SER A 102 8.24 -37.43 -22.16
C SER A 102 8.41 -38.54 -23.21
N GLY A 103 9.09 -38.25 -24.33
CA GLY A 103 9.39 -39.21 -25.40
C GLY A 103 10.68 -40.04 -25.21
N ALA A 104 11.40 -39.83 -24.10
CA ALA A 104 12.57 -40.63 -23.73
C ALA A 104 12.20 -41.65 -22.65
N LYS A 105 11.44 -42.69 -23.04
CA LYS A 105 11.34 -43.96 -22.32
C LYS A 105 11.40 -45.09 -23.34
#